data_AF-A0A8J4DH64-F1
#
_entry.id   AF-A0A8J4DH64-F1
#
_cell.length_a   1.000
_cell.length_b   1.000
_cell.length_c   1.000
_cell.angle_alpha   90.00
_cell.angle_beta   90.00
_cell.angle_gamma   90.00
#
_symmetry.space_group_name_H-M   'P 1'
#
loop_
_entity.id
_entity.type
_entity.pdbx_description
1 polymer ?
#
loop_
_entity_poly.entity_id
_entity_poly.type
_entity_poly.pdbx_seq_one_letter_code
_entity_poly.pdbx_strand_id
1 'polypeptide(L)'
;MISNKSAFVLCGPLQCSLLALTALLLFLLWKRAPITAEYVAVIDCGSSGTRIYVYTWRYADGRRGIPDLELIPPLAAPDLVPKKSGTSSYNRVETLPGVDSFVDRPEQDLEALALGPLLTWARAVIPARQLPAVPILLFATAGVRRMPPARRQLLMDRTRDVLRRSGFRFEPGWARIISGTDEGVYGWIAINYLRGHLDGPTSLAVAYATAAAARGGG
;
A
#
# COMPACT_ATOMS: atom_id res chain seq x y z
N MET A 1 -72.51 7.75 23.30
CA MET A 1 -71.50 8.83 23.12
C MET A 1 -70.18 8.34 23.68
N ILE A 2 -69.27 7.90 22.81
CA ILE A 2 -67.97 7.33 23.20
C ILE A 2 -66.95 8.48 23.17
N SER A 3 -66.51 8.89 24.36
CA SER A 3 -65.51 9.95 24.53
C SER A 3 -64.12 9.39 24.25
N ASN A 4 -63.58 9.71 23.08
CA ASN A 4 -62.21 9.38 22.68
C ASN A 4 -61.23 10.22 23.51
N LYS A 5 -60.55 9.62 24.49
CA LYS A 5 -59.46 10.27 25.23
C LYS A 5 -58.18 10.15 24.41
N SER A 6 -57.87 11.17 23.63
CA SER A 6 -56.56 11.32 22.99
C SER A 6 -55.50 11.46 24.09
N ALA A 7 -54.72 10.40 24.31
CA ALA A 7 -53.53 10.45 25.15
C ALA A 7 -52.48 11.34 24.45
N PHE A 8 -52.43 12.61 24.83
CA PHE A 8 -51.29 13.47 24.54
C PHE A 8 -50.09 12.93 25.32
N VAL A 9 -49.27 12.14 24.65
CA VAL A 9 -47.93 11.78 25.14
C VAL A 9 -47.09 13.05 25.10
N LEU A 10 -47.10 13.81 26.21
CA LEU A 10 -46.20 14.94 26.42
C LEU A 10 -44.77 14.40 26.42
N CYS A 11 -44.03 14.68 25.34
CA CYS A 11 -42.60 14.44 25.24
C CYS A 11 -41.89 15.29 26.30
N GLY A 12 -41.50 14.67 27.43
CA GLY A 12 -40.86 15.38 28.53
C GLY A 12 -39.48 15.94 28.14
N PRO A 13 -38.94 16.94 28.87
CA PRO A 13 -37.65 17.58 28.56
C PRO A 13 -36.50 16.58 28.43
N LEU A 14 -36.52 15.50 29.22
CA LEU A 14 -35.57 14.38 29.13
C LEU A 14 -35.55 13.69 27.76
N GLN A 15 -36.71 13.57 27.12
CA GLN A 15 -36.87 12.88 25.84
C GLN A 15 -36.38 13.75 24.69
N CYS A 16 -36.59 15.07 24.76
CA CYS A 16 -35.98 16.03 23.85
C CYS A 16 -34.44 16.09 24.00
N SER A 17 -33.92 16.05 25.22
CA SER A 17 -32.47 16.01 25.48
C SER A 17 -31.81 14.74 24.95
N LEU A 18 -32.48 13.58 25.09
CA LEU A 18 -31.99 12.32 24.56
C LEU A 18 -31.97 12.34 23.02
N LEU A 19 -33.03 12.82 22.38
CA LEU A 19 -33.07 12.98 20.92
C LEU A 19 -32.00 13.94 20.41
N ALA A 20 -31.77 15.07 21.08
CA ALA A 20 -30.71 16.01 20.73
C ALA A 20 -29.30 15.39 20.87
N LEU A 21 -29.04 14.63 21.94
CA LEU A 21 -27.78 13.90 22.13
C LEU A 21 -27.58 12.81 21.07
N THR A 22 -28.63 12.05 20.73
CA THR A 22 -28.54 11.04 19.67
C THR A 22 -28.34 11.68 18.29
N ALA A 23 -29.01 12.79 17.98
CA ALA A 23 -28.81 13.53 16.74
C ALA A 23 -27.40 14.14 16.66
N LEU A 24 -26.88 14.68 17.76
CA LEU A 24 -25.50 15.16 17.84
C LEU A 24 -24.50 14.01 17.68
N LEU A 25 -24.73 12.86 18.32
CA LEU A 25 -23.89 11.68 18.16
C LEU A 25 -23.91 11.18 16.71
N LEU A 26 -25.09 11.06 16.09
CA LEU A 26 -25.23 10.69 14.68
C LEU A 26 -24.59 11.71 13.74
N PHE A 27 -24.68 13.01 14.06
CA PHE A 27 -24.01 14.07 13.31
C PHE A 27 -22.49 14.00 13.44
N LEU A 28 -21.97 13.71 14.63
CA LEU A 28 -20.54 13.51 14.88
C LEU A 28 -20.03 12.23 14.20
N LEU A 29 -20.84 11.17 14.16
CA LEU A 29 -20.54 9.93 13.44
C LEU A 29 -20.61 10.14 11.93
N TRP A 30 -21.55 10.96 11.42
CA TRP A 30 -21.62 11.37 10.01
C TRP A 30 -20.41 12.20 9.61
N LYS A 31 -19.99 13.15 10.46
CA LYS A 31 -18.82 14.02 10.22
C LYS A 31 -17.48 13.25 10.20
N ARG A 32 -17.44 11.97 10.58
CA ARG A 32 -16.27 11.12 10.29
C ARG A 32 -16.19 10.92 8.78
N ALA A 33 -15.40 11.76 8.12
CA ALA A 33 -15.03 11.55 6.73
C ALA A 33 -14.50 10.12 6.55
N PRO A 34 -14.83 9.44 5.42
CA PRO A 34 -14.23 8.14 5.14
C PRO A 34 -12.71 8.28 5.20
N ILE A 35 -12.05 7.33 5.85
CA ILE A 35 -10.59 7.27 5.89
C ILE A 35 -10.14 6.96 4.46
N THR A 36 -9.84 7.99 3.68
CA THR A 36 -9.19 7.83 2.37
C THR A 36 -7.73 7.52 2.61
N ALA A 37 -7.23 6.45 1.98
CA ALA A 37 -5.82 6.12 2.05
C ALA A 37 -5.02 7.20 1.30
N GLU A 38 -4.19 7.94 2.02
CA GLU A 38 -3.24 8.90 1.45
C GLU A 38 -1.86 8.26 1.28
N TYR A 39 -1.77 6.93 1.36
CA TYR A 39 -0.51 6.19 1.29
C TYR A 39 -0.66 4.91 0.48
N VAL A 40 0.46 4.44 -0.06
CA VAL A 40 0.63 3.11 -0.65
C VAL A 40 1.99 2.54 -0.26
N ALA A 41 2.02 1.25 0.10
CA ALA A 41 3.23 0.52 0.39
C ALA A 41 3.53 -0.47 -0.74
N VAL A 42 4.75 -0.47 -1.25
CA VAL A 42 5.21 -1.39 -2.31
C VAL A 42 6.45 -2.11 -1.83
N ILE A 43 6.40 -3.45 -1.84
CA ILE A 43 7.51 -4.32 -1.51
C ILE A 43 8.14 -4.85 -2.80
N ASP A 44 9.42 -4.56 -3.00
CA ASP A 44 10.25 -5.13 -4.07
C ASP A 44 11.07 -6.29 -3.52
N CYS A 45 10.75 -7.50 -3.98
CA CYS A 45 11.44 -8.73 -3.65
C CYS A 45 12.50 -9.05 -4.73
N GLY A 46 13.64 -8.38 -4.61
CA GLY A 46 14.84 -8.62 -5.42
C GLY A 46 15.59 -9.89 -5.00
N SER A 47 16.44 -10.42 -5.90
CA SER A 47 17.26 -11.61 -5.60
C SER A 47 18.33 -11.37 -4.53
N SER A 48 18.76 -10.12 -4.34
CA SER A 48 19.78 -9.77 -3.33
C SER A 48 19.18 -9.34 -2.00
N GLY A 49 17.90 -8.99 -1.96
CA GLY A 49 17.29 -8.38 -0.79
C GLY A 49 15.86 -7.91 -1.06
N THR A 50 15.14 -7.62 0.01
CA THR A 50 13.75 -7.20 -0.01
C THR A 50 13.63 -5.77 0.48
N ARG A 51 12.91 -4.92 -0.25
CA ARG A 51 12.81 -3.47 0.01
C ARG A 51 11.36 -3.08 0.17
N ILE A 52 11.08 -2.10 1.02
CA ILE A 52 9.77 -1.46 1.09
C ILE A 52 9.89 0.01 0.74
N TYR A 53 8.93 0.48 -0.05
CA TYR A 53 8.74 1.86 -0.41
C TYR A 53 7.35 2.27 0.05
N VAL A 54 7.26 3.35 0.83
CA VAL A 54 5.98 3.94 1.22
C VAL A 54 5.88 5.30 0.57
N TYR A 55 4.82 5.51 -0.20
CA TYR A 55 4.52 6.78 -0.83
C TYR A 55 3.29 7.40 -0.19
N THR A 56 3.26 8.73 -0.08
CA THR A 56 1.99 9.44 0.01
C THR A 56 1.34 9.46 -1.38
N TRP A 57 0.01 9.53 -1.44
CA TRP A 57 -0.77 9.64 -2.67
C TRP A 57 -1.79 10.75 -2.45
N ARG A 58 -1.67 11.85 -3.20
CA ARG A 58 -2.61 12.98 -3.14
C ARG A 58 -3.09 13.34 -4.53
N TYR A 59 -4.38 13.59 -4.69
CA TYR A 59 -4.88 14.19 -5.93
C TYR A 59 -4.68 15.70 -5.83
N ALA A 60 -4.09 16.31 -6.87
CA ALA A 60 -4.07 17.76 -6.99
C ALA A 60 -5.51 18.30 -6.99
N ASP A 61 -5.76 19.37 -6.22
CA ASP A 61 -7.10 19.92 -5.99
C ASP A 61 -7.87 20.09 -7.32
N GLY A 62 -9.03 19.43 -7.39
CA GLY A 62 -9.97 19.54 -8.51
C GLY A 62 -9.67 18.70 -9.77
N ARG A 63 -8.54 17.97 -9.84
CA ARG A 63 -8.23 17.11 -10.99
C ARG A 63 -8.62 15.65 -10.74
N ARG A 64 -9.55 15.12 -11.55
CA ARG A 64 -9.62 13.67 -11.81
C ARG A 64 -8.43 13.34 -12.72
N GLY A 65 -7.37 12.76 -12.17
CA GLY A 65 -6.12 12.52 -12.89
C GLY A 65 -5.17 11.61 -12.13
N ILE A 66 -3.90 11.65 -12.49
CA ILE A 66 -2.82 10.91 -11.83
C ILE A 66 -2.46 11.64 -10.53
N PRO A 67 -2.28 10.91 -9.42
CA PRO A 67 -1.90 11.52 -8.15
C PRO A 67 -0.46 12.02 -8.13
N ASP A 68 -0.19 12.93 -7.21
CA ASP A 68 1.16 13.20 -6.75
C ASP A 68 1.58 12.14 -5.72
N LEU A 69 2.71 11.50 -6.00
CA LEU A 69 3.39 10.51 -5.18
C LEU A 69 4.66 11.10 -4.59
N GLU A 70 4.75 11.13 -3.26
CA GLU A 70 5.95 11.52 -2.52
C GLU A 70 6.49 10.33 -1.74
N LEU A 71 7.76 9.96 -1.94
CA LEU A 71 8.39 8.88 -1.21
C LEU A 71 8.67 9.31 0.24
N ILE A 72 8.19 8.53 1.21
CA ILE A 72 8.60 8.69 2.61
C ILE A 72 10.05 8.21 2.76
N PRO A 73 10.97 9.09 3.20
CA PRO A 73 12.39 8.72 3.32
C PRO A 73 12.61 7.76 4.50
N PRO A 74 13.61 6.86 4.44
CA PRO A 74 13.98 5.97 5.56
C PRO A 74 14.20 6.70 6.89
N LEU A 75 14.67 7.95 6.82
CA LEU A 75 14.91 8.85 7.95
C LEU A 75 13.63 9.21 8.74
N ALA A 76 12.44 8.93 8.21
CA ALA A 76 11.18 9.14 8.94
C ALA A 76 11.03 8.22 10.17
N ALA A 77 11.74 7.08 10.20
CA ALA A 77 11.84 6.21 11.36
C ALA A 77 13.22 5.53 11.40
N PRO A 78 14.30 6.28 11.73
CA PRO A 78 15.68 5.84 11.52
C PRO A 78 16.05 4.63 12.37
N ASP A 79 15.55 4.58 13.61
CA ASP A 79 15.82 3.48 14.55
C ASP A 79 15.19 2.15 14.13
N LEU A 80 14.22 2.20 13.20
CA LEU A 80 13.51 1.03 12.67
C LEU A 80 13.99 0.62 11.28
N VAL A 81 14.94 1.35 10.69
CA VAL A 81 15.58 0.92 9.44
C VAL A 81 16.41 -0.33 9.74
N PRO A 82 16.17 -1.47 9.05
CA PRO A 82 16.90 -2.69 9.33
C PRO A 82 18.43 -2.49 9.20
N LYS A 83 19.17 -2.87 10.24
CA LYS A 83 20.63 -2.82 10.23
C LYS A 83 21.16 -3.85 9.25
N LYS A 84 21.99 -3.41 8.32
CA LYS A 84 22.50 -4.26 7.22
C LYS A 84 23.78 -4.96 7.67
N SER A 85 23.88 -6.27 7.46
CA SER A 85 25.12 -7.04 7.68
C SER A 85 26.10 -6.94 6.49
N GLY A 86 25.98 -5.91 5.64
CA GLY A 86 26.78 -5.74 4.41
C GLY A 86 26.71 -4.33 3.81
N THR A 87 27.57 -4.08 2.82
CA THR A 87 27.84 -2.76 2.20
C THR A 87 26.75 -2.33 1.21
N SER A 88 25.56 -1.97 1.70
CA SER A 88 24.56 -1.32 0.85
C SER A 88 24.70 0.20 1.01
N SER A 89 25.30 0.86 0.01
CA SER A 89 25.56 2.31 -0.06
C SER A 89 24.30 3.17 -0.17
N TYR A 90 23.13 2.55 -0.28
CA TYR A 90 21.87 3.24 -0.50
C TYR A 90 21.09 3.40 0.79
N ASN A 91 20.64 4.63 1.08
CA ASN A 91 19.71 4.93 2.15
C ASN A 91 18.31 4.40 1.75
N ARG A 92 17.99 3.16 2.14
CA ARG A 92 16.73 2.48 1.84
C ARG A 92 16.39 1.47 2.94
N VAL A 93 15.09 1.23 3.13
CA VAL A 93 14.55 0.25 4.06
C VAL A 93 14.60 -1.12 3.40
N GLU A 94 15.54 -1.96 3.83
CA GLU A 94 15.93 -3.18 3.11
C GLU A 94 16.34 -4.29 4.10
N THR A 95 15.88 -5.52 3.84
CA THR A 95 16.32 -6.74 4.54
C THR A 95 17.11 -7.64 3.59
N LEU A 96 18.05 -8.40 4.17
CA LEU A 96 18.89 -9.38 3.49
C LEU A 96 18.80 -10.72 4.24
N PRO A 97 18.83 -11.88 3.55
CA PRO A 97 18.82 -12.05 2.10
C PRO A 97 17.43 -11.78 1.46
N GLY A 98 17.33 -11.94 0.14
CA GLY A 98 16.04 -11.88 -0.57
C GLY A 98 15.07 -12.99 -0.13
N VAL A 99 13.76 -12.78 -0.35
CA VAL A 99 12.70 -13.73 0.07
C VAL A 99 12.87 -15.14 -0.50
N ASP A 100 13.51 -15.30 -1.66
CA ASP A 100 13.78 -16.59 -2.28
C ASP A 100 14.67 -17.50 -1.41
N SER A 101 15.50 -16.92 -0.54
CA SER A 101 16.35 -17.65 0.41
C SER A 101 15.59 -18.25 1.59
N PHE A 102 14.28 -17.98 1.73
CA PHE A 102 13.44 -18.40 2.84
C PHE A 102 12.50 -19.57 2.50
N VAL A 103 12.47 -20.03 1.24
CA VAL A 103 11.51 -21.06 0.81
C VAL A 103 11.65 -22.38 1.57
N ASP A 104 12.88 -22.77 1.93
CA ASP A 104 13.18 -24.00 2.69
C ASP A 104 13.23 -23.78 4.20
N ARG A 105 13.02 -22.54 4.64
CA ARG A 105 13.04 -22.18 6.06
C ARG A 105 11.63 -22.30 6.66
N PRO A 106 11.52 -22.35 8.01
CA PRO A 106 10.25 -22.17 8.68
C PRO A 106 9.54 -20.90 8.21
N GLU A 107 8.20 -20.93 8.10
CA GLU A 107 7.42 -19.76 7.66
C GLU A 107 7.67 -18.54 8.56
N GLN A 108 7.87 -18.79 9.86
CA GLN A 108 8.16 -17.77 10.85
C GLN A 108 9.43 -16.98 10.52
N ASP A 109 10.41 -17.57 9.85
CA ASP A 109 11.65 -16.88 9.46
C ASP A 109 11.40 -15.87 8.33
N LEU A 110 10.54 -16.20 7.36
CA LEU A 110 10.15 -15.27 6.30
C LEU A 110 9.48 -14.02 6.91
N GLU A 111 8.58 -14.24 7.86
CA GLU A 111 7.91 -13.15 8.56
C GLU A 111 8.89 -12.38 9.46
N ALA A 112 9.63 -13.05 10.33
CA ALA A 112 10.45 -12.39 11.34
C ALA A 112 11.69 -11.68 10.76
N LEU A 113 12.29 -12.22 9.70
CA LEU A 113 13.60 -11.76 9.21
C LEU A 113 13.50 -10.99 7.89
N ALA A 114 12.60 -11.36 6.97
CA ALA A 114 12.50 -10.72 5.66
C ALA A 114 11.45 -9.60 5.62
N LEU A 115 10.20 -9.91 5.99
CA LEU A 115 9.07 -8.99 5.81
C LEU A 115 8.78 -8.14 7.05
N GLY A 116 8.89 -8.73 8.24
CA GLY A 116 8.54 -8.12 9.52
C GLY A 116 9.25 -6.80 9.79
N PRO A 117 10.59 -6.71 9.66
CA PRO A 117 11.29 -5.44 9.86
C PRO A 117 10.82 -4.34 8.91
N LEU A 118 10.51 -4.69 7.66
CA LEU A 118 9.99 -3.76 6.65
C LEU A 118 8.58 -3.26 7.01
N LEU A 119 7.70 -4.19 7.42
CA LEU A 119 6.34 -3.89 7.86
C LEU A 119 6.35 -3.04 9.15
N THR A 120 7.27 -3.31 10.08
CA THR A 120 7.43 -2.53 11.31
C THR A 120 7.82 -1.10 11.02
N TRP A 121 8.81 -0.87 10.14
CA TRP A 121 9.15 0.48 9.70
C TRP A 121 7.97 1.19 9.02
N ALA A 122 7.27 0.51 8.11
CA ALA A 122 6.11 1.09 7.42
C ALA A 122 4.97 1.48 8.37
N ARG A 123 4.69 0.68 9.41
CA ARG A 123 3.69 1.02 10.44
C ARG A 123 4.08 2.23 11.28
N ALA A 124 5.38 2.50 11.44
CA ALA A 124 5.85 3.62 12.22
C ALA A 124 5.68 4.96 11.50
N VAL A 125 5.78 4.95 10.16
CA VAL A 125 5.71 6.17 9.34
C VAL A 125 4.29 6.48 8.83
N ILE A 126 3.35 5.55 8.97
CA ILE A 126 1.96 5.70 8.53
C ILE A 126 1.05 5.84 9.77
N PRO A 127 0.10 6.79 9.79
CA PRO A 127 -0.84 6.91 10.89
C PRO A 127 -1.65 5.63 11.11
N ALA A 128 -1.66 5.10 12.34
CA ALA A 128 -2.30 3.82 12.66
C ALA A 128 -3.76 3.70 12.20
N ARG A 129 -4.51 4.81 12.27
CA ARG A 129 -5.92 4.87 11.80
C ARG A 129 -6.07 4.61 10.29
N GLN A 130 -5.04 4.91 9.49
CA GLN A 130 -5.09 4.75 8.04
C GLN A 130 -4.62 3.37 7.58
N LEU A 131 -3.85 2.62 8.40
CA LEU A 131 -3.28 1.33 8.01
C LEU A 131 -4.28 0.37 7.33
N PRO A 132 -5.52 0.18 7.84
CA PRO A 132 -6.47 -0.74 7.21
C PRO A 132 -6.94 -0.32 5.81
N ALA A 133 -6.73 0.95 5.43
CA ALA A 133 -7.06 1.48 4.11
C ALA A 133 -5.85 1.48 3.16
N VAL A 134 -4.62 1.50 3.68
CA VAL A 134 -3.39 1.60 2.89
C VAL A 134 -3.13 0.30 2.11
N PRO A 135 -3.13 0.34 0.77
CA PRO A 135 -2.77 -0.81 -0.05
C PRO A 135 -1.31 -1.20 0.17
N ILE A 136 -1.07 -2.50 0.36
CA ILE A 136 0.28 -3.08 0.30
C ILE A 136 0.41 -4.01 -0.90
N LEU A 137 1.39 -3.75 -1.76
CA LEU A 137 1.68 -4.53 -2.95
C LEU A 137 3.04 -5.20 -2.80
N LEU A 138 3.21 -6.38 -3.38
CA LEU A 138 4.48 -7.09 -3.37
C LEU A 138 4.79 -7.66 -4.76
N PHE A 139 5.96 -7.32 -5.26
CA PHE A 139 6.44 -7.74 -6.56
C PHE A 139 7.73 -8.54 -6.43
N ALA A 140 7.65 -9.83 -6.76
CA ALA A 140 8.80 -10.71 -6.78
C ALA A 140 9.42 -10.78 -8.18
N THR A 141 10.74 -10.62 -8.25
CA THR A 141 11.48 -10.44 -9.51
C THR A 141 12.25 -11.72 -9.90
N ALA A 142 13.37 -11.57 -10.61
CA ALA A 142 14.15 -12.66 -11.20
C ALA A 142 14.59 -13.75 -10.20
N GLY A 143 14.83 -13.41 -8.93
CA GLY A 143 15.18 -14.39 -7.89
C GLY A 143 14.12 -15.47 -7.75
N VAL A 144 12.88 -15.05 -7.52
CA VAL A 144 11.74 -15.97 -7.38
C VAL A 144 11.37 -16.61 -8.72
N ARG A 145 11.44 -15.88 -9.84
CA ARG A 145 11.12 -16.42 -11.18
C ARG A 145 11.89 -17.70 -11.54
N ARG A 146 13.15 -17.79 -11.13
CA ARG A 146 14.05 -18.91 -11.47
C ARG A 146 13.80 -20.17 -10.64
N MET A 147 12.98 -20.10 -9.59
CA MET A 147 12.72 -21.25 -8.73
C MET A 147 11.73 -22.25 -9.40
N PRO A 148 11.78 -23.54 -9.01
CA PRO A 148 10.79 -24.53 -9.44
C PRO A 148 9.33 -24.10 -9.13
N PRO A 149 8.33 -24.41 -9.97
CA PRO A 149 6.95 -23.96 -9.81
C PRO A 149 6.34 -24.19 -8.42
N ALA A 150 6.50 -25.39 -7.86
CA ALA A 150 5.98 -25.72 -6.53
C ALA A 150 6.59 -24.84 -5.42
N ARG A 151 7.89 -24.55 -5.52
CA ARG A 151 8.62 -23.71 -4.56
C ARG A 151 8.22 -22.25 -4.67
N ARG A 152 8.01 -21.75 -5.89
CA ARG A 152 7.46 -20.40 -6.13
C ARG A 152 6.09 -20.26 -5.51
N GLN A 153 5.21 -21.22 -5.77
CA GLN A 153 3.84 -21.19 -5.24
C GLN A 153 3.85 -21.19 -3.70
N LEU A 154 4.61 -22.10 -3.09
CA LEU A 154 4.75 -22.18 -1.63
C LEU A 154 5.25 -20.85 -1.03
N LEU A 155 6.31 -20.25 -1.59
CA LEU A 155 6.85 -18.98 -1.11
C LEU A 155 5.83 -17.85 -1.23
N MET A 156 5.13 -17.77 -2.37
CA MET A 156 4.14 -16.72 -2.61
C MET A 156 2.91 -16.87 -1.72
N ASP A 157 2.49 -18.10 -1.40
CA ASP A 157 1.36 -18.34 -0.48
C ASP A 157 1.70 -17.91 0.95
N ARG A 158 2.87 -18.31 1.45
CA ARG A 158 3.39 -17.83 2.75
C ARG A 158 3.51 -16.30 2.79
N THR A 159 4.01 -15.71 1.71
CA THR A 159 4.12 -14.24 1.58
C THR A 159 2.75 -13.57 1.65
N ARG A 160 1.74 -14.11 0.95
CA ARG A 160 0.35 -13.60 1.01
C ARG A 160 -0.21 -13.71 2.43
N ASP A 161 0.08 -14.80 3.14
CA ASP A 161 -0.39 -15.00 4.51
C ASP A 161 0.20 -13.97 5.49
N VAL A 162 1.49 -13.66 5.37
CA VAL A 162 2.12 -12.56 6.13
C VAL A 162 1.45 -11.21 5.82
N LEU A 163 1.21 -10.91 4.54
CA LEU A 163 0.60 -9.64 4.14
C LEU A 163 -0.86 -9.52 4.58
N ARG A 164 -1.64 -10.60 4.57
CA ARG A 164 -3.01 -10.63 5.12
C ARG A 164 -3.06 -10.26 6.60
N ARG A 165 -2.07 -10.72 7.38
CA ARG A 165 -1.96 -10.45 8.82
C ARG A 165 -1.27 -9.12 9.15
N SER A 166 -0.80 -8.38 8.14
CA SER A 166 0.04 -7.21 8.35
C SER A 166 -0.68 -5.99 8.93
N GLY A 167 -2.02 -5.95 8.82
CA GLY A 167 -2.86 -4.79 9.19
C GLY A 167 -3.02 -3.75 8.08
N PHE A 168 -2.31 -3.91 6.96
CA PHE A 168 -2.52 -3.15 5.73
C PHE A 168 -3.70 -3.70 4.93
N ARG A 169 -4.27 -2.88 4.04
CA ARG A 169 -5.21 -3.38 3.03
C ARG A 169 -4.45 -4.28 2.04
N PHE A 170 -4.89 -5.51 1.89
CA PHE A 170 -4.23 -6.48 1.01
C PHE A 170 -5.23 -7.35 0.26
N GLU A 171 -4.97 -7.55 -1.03
CA GLU A 171 -5.67 -8.52 -1.89
C GLU A 171 -4.67 -9.55 -2.43
N PRO A 172 -5.01 -10.85 -2.52
CA PRO A 172 -4.05 -11.89 -2.92
C PRO A 172 -3.36 -11.64 -4.28
N GLY A 173 -4.05 -10.99 -5.22
CA GLY A 173 -3.52 -10.63 -6.54
C GLY A 173 -2.48 -9.50 -6.53
N TRP A 174 -2.33 -8.78 -5.41
CA TRP A 174 -1.34 -7.71 -5.25
C TRP A 174 0.04 -8.22 -4.83
N ALA A 175 0.12 -9.49 -4.41
CA ALA A 175 1.39 -10.20 -4.25
C ALA A 175 1.59 -11.15 -5.44
N ARG A 176 2.48 -10.79 -6.36
CA ARG A 176 2.73 -11.58 -7.56
C ARG A 176 4.19 -11.53 -8.02
N ILE A 177 4.55 -12.53 -8.81
CA ILE A 177 5.82 -12.58 -9.51
C ILE A 177 5.65 -11.79 -10.80
N ILE A 178 6.55 -10.84 -11.05
CA ILE A 178 6.50 -9.98 -12.23
C ILE A 178 7.50 -10.44 -13.28
N SER A 179 7.11 -10.33 -14.55
CA SER A 179 7.98 -10.67 -15.68
C SER A 179 9.04 -9.58 -15.92
N GLY A 180 10.06 -9.86 -16.74
CA GLY A 180 11.01 -8.82 -17.15
C GLY A 180 10.35 -7.75 -18.02
N THR A 181 9.31 -8.14 -18.75
CA THR A 181 8.47 -7.20 -19.50
C THR A 181 7.65 -6.32 -18.57
N ASP A 182 7.08 -6.87 -17.50
CA ASP A 182 6.36 -6.10 -16.47
C ASP A 182 7.29 -5.06 -15.82
N GLU A 183 8.51 -5.49 -15.45
CA GLU A 183 9.55 -4.61 -14.91
C GLU A 183 9.85 -3.45 -15.87
N GLY A 184 9.99 -3.74 -17.17
CA GLY A 184 10.19 -2.72 -18.21
C GLY A 184 9.00 -1.76 -18.37
N VAL A 185 7.76 -2.28 -18.33
CA VAL A 185 6.54 -1.45 -18.40
C VAL A 185 6.43 -0.55 -17.17
N TYR A 186 6.67 -1.07 -15.96
CA TYR A 186 6.63 -0.26 -14.74
C TYR A 186 7.74 0.77 -14.69
N GLY A 187 8.94 0.44 -15.16
CA GLY A 187 10.03 1.41 -15.33
C GLY A 187 9.65 2.54 -16.27
N TRP A 188 9.05 2.21 -17.42
CA TRP A 188 8.58 3.21 -18.39
C TRP A 188 7.46 4.09 -17.82
N ILE A 189 6.50 3.51 -17.10
CA ILE A 189 5.43 4.26 -16.41
C ILE A 189 6.06 5.21 -15.39
N ALA A 190 6.98 4.72 -14.54
CA ALA A 190 7.62 5.53 -13.51
C ALA A 190 8.41 6.72 -14.11
N ILE A 191 9.17 6.50 -15.19
CA ILE A 191 9.90 7.58 -15.87
C ILE A 191 8.94 8.62 -16.45
N ASN A 192 7.87 8.20 -17.11
CA ASN A 192 6.91 9.13 -17.70
C ASN A 192 6.09 9.85 -16.64
N TYR A 193 5.76 9.18 -15.53
CA TYR A 193 5.17 9.80 -14.35
C TYR A 193 6.08 10.93 -13.81
N LEU A 194 7.35 10.63 -13.56
CA LEU A 194 8.32 11.61 -13.05
C LEU A 194 8.56 12.79 -14.01
N ARG A 195 8.30 12.61 -15.30
CA ARG A 195 8.41 13.67 -16.33
C ARG A 195 7.09 14.42 -16.57
N GLY A 196 6.01 14.08 -15.87
CA GLY A 196 4.68 14.66 -16.11
C GLY A 196 4.07 14.27 -17.47
N HIS A 197 4.62 13.23 -18.13
CA HIS A 197 4.17 12.78 -19.45
C HIS A 197 2.89 11.93 -19.41
N LEU A 198 2.30 11.72 -18.23
CA LEU A 198 1.07 10.96 -18.11
C LEU A 198 -0.17 11.87 -17.86
N ASP A 199 0.04 13.19 -17.72
CA ASP A 199 -1.03 14.15 -17.46
C ASP A 199 -1.70 14.62 -18.76
N GLY A 200 -2.77 13.94 -19.18
CA GLY A 200 -3.65 14.38 -20.28
C GLY A 200 -3.39 13.81 -21.70
N PRO A 201 -4.22 14.18 -22.69
CA PRO A 201 -4.19 13.55 -24.02
C PRO A 201 -2.91 13.84 -24.83
N THR A 202 -2.36 15.05 -24.68
CA THR A 202 -1.14 15.49 -25.39
C THR A 202 0.13 14.80 -24.87
N SER A 203 0.13 14.42 -23.61
CA SER A 203 1.27 13.78 -22.94
C SER A 203 1.36 12.27 -23.25
N LEU A 204 0.22 11.61 -23.49
CA LEU A 204 0.18 10.24 -23.99
C LEU A 204 0.85 10.08 -25.36
N ALA A 205 0.72 11.05 -26.28
CA ALA A 205 1.39 11.00 -27.58
C ALA A 205 2.93 11.04 -27.45
N VAL A 206 3.45 11.84 -26.52
CA VAL A 206 4.89 11.88 -26.19
C VAL A 206 5.34 10.59 -25.52
N ALA A 207 4.52 10.03 -24.63
CA ALA A 207 4.77 8.74 -24.02
C ALA A 207 4.84 7.64 -25.11
N TYR A 208 3.87 7.56 -26.02
CA TYR A 208 3.89 6.60 -27.13
C TYR A 208 5.12 6.76 -28.04
N ALA A 209 5.51 8.00 -28.35
CA ALA A 209 6.71 8.27 -29.15
C ALA A 209 8.00 7.80 -28.45
N THR A 210 8.13 8.03 -27.13
CA THR A 210 9.29 7.55 -26.36
C THR A 210 9.31 6.02 -26.23
N ALA A 211 8.15 5.37 -26.08
CA ALA A 211 8.05 3.91 -26.09
C ALA A 211 8.44 3.30 -27.44
N ALA A 212 8.07 3.95 -28.56
CA ALA A 212 8.43 3.53 -29.91
C ALA A 212 9.93 3.69 -30.18
N ALA A 213 10.52 4.81 -29.76
CA ALA A 213 11.97 5.05 -29.88
C ALA A 213 12.82 4.04 -29.10
N ALA A 214 12.37 3.64 -27.89
CA ALA A 214 13.05 2.63 -27.09
C ALA A 214 13.05 1.22 -27.71
N ARG A 215 12.13 0.93 -28.65
CA ARG A 215 12.07 -0.35 -29.38
C ARG A 215 12.88 -0.35 -30.69
N GLY A 216 13.25 0.81 -31.21
CA GLY A 216 13.93 0.95 -32.50
C GLY A 216 15.46 1.04 -32.45
N GLY A 217 16.06 0.95 -31.26
CA GLY A 217 17.51 1.08 -31.04
C GLY A 217 18.21 -0.24 -30.70
N GLY A 218 17.77 -1.35 -31.28
CA GLY A 218 18.38 -2.69 -31.15
C GLY A 218 19.12 -3.11 -32.40
#